data_AF-A0A953R8P2-F1
#
_entry.id   AF-A0A953R8P2-F1
#
_cell.length_a   1.000
_cell.length_b   1.000
_cell.length_c   1.000
_cell.angle_alpha   90.00
_cell.angle_beta   90.00
_cell.angle_gamma   90.00
#
_symmetry.space_group_name_H-M   'P 1'
#
loop_
_entity.id
_entity.type
_entity.pdbx_description
1 polymer ?
#
loop_
_entity_poly.entity_id
_entity_poly.type
_entity_poly.pdbx_seq_one_letter_code
_entity_poly.pdbx_strand_id
1 'polypeptide(L)'
;MKKNLINAGLFAVLVVVSQFSLLKAAGLSGAIFTTVADGTIVNANTQYTSKCAVYLDGGPGANAPAKAAGLPSGDYFFQVTDPSGQTLLSTDMVNNRRFHVSTDGVITAYTGIGGPVHPTGIDQVHPELGSITIGLAYTTCPTEQGPAGYLDTPNNGGVYKVWVTAVANYIGNPAMVDNPCGNGCSHGFASSTSKTDNFKVKPNIPTFCLSVAKQIVVIGGDGSQTISRGFNWPISLMDSVSLVTNNFFTNKKDGTLSVCGLVAGTYTVTESLSVDNVTYQVIGLTVNGAILPADSVYSFTWTAGQPDVSVVFQNQVQPPTPPVG
;
A
#
# COMPACT_ATOMS: atom_id res chain seq x y z
N MET A 1 -54.38 46.15 73.46
CA MET A 1 -54.04 45.70 72.09
C MET A 1 -52.52 45.68 71.99
N LYS A 2 -51.85 44.52 71.75
CA LYS A 2 -51.32 44.04 70.44
C LYS A 2 -50.66 45.17 69.60
N LYS A 3 -49.48 45.05 68.95
CA LYS A 3 -48.29 44.16 68.87
C LYS A 3 -47.27 44.94 67.98
N ASN A 4 -45.93 44.79 67.94
CA ASN A 4 -44.86 44.20 68.77
C ASN A 4 -43.51 44.80 68.27
N LEU A 5 -42.37 44.56 68.93
CA LEU A 5 -41.02 44.73 68.33
C LEU A 5 -40.71 43.58 67.34
N ILE A 6 -39.65 43.72 66.51
CA ILE A 6 -38.44 42.83 66.53
C ILE A 6 -37.37 43.26 65.49
N ASN A 7 -36.13 42.85 65.78
CA ASN A 7 -34.84 43.22 65.20
C ASN A 7 -34.52 42.67 63.79
N ALA A 8 -33.36 43.14 63.28
CA ALA A 8 -32.63 42.59 62.15
C ALA A 8 -32.30 41.08 62.25
N GLY A 9 -32.17 40.43 61.10
CA GLY A 9 -31.69 39.06 60.95
C GLY A 9 -30.76 38.92 59.74
N LEU A 10 -29.52 38.48 60.00
CA LEU A 10 -28.49 38.24 58.99
C LEU A 10 -28.72 36.86 58.35
N PHE A 11 -28.96 36.80 57.04
CA PHE A 11 -29.11 35.53 56.31
C PHE A 11 -27.74 35.01 55.85
N ALA A 12 -27.30 33.88 56.42
CA ALA A 12 -26.17 33.12 55.91
C ALA A 12 -26.63 32.19 54.78
N VAL A 13 -26.05 32.35 53.58
CA VAL A 13 -26.30 31.46 52.44
C VAL A 13 -25.27 30.32 52.46
N LEU A 14 -25.73 29.09 52.66
CA LEU A 14 -24.89 27.91 52.64
C LEU A 14 -24.71 27.41 51.20
N VAL A 15 -23.53 27.65 50.59
CA VAL A 15 -23.21 27.16 49.24
C VAL A 15 -22.70 25.73 49.32
N VAL A 16 -23.53 24.76 48.93
CA VAL A 16 -23.12 23.36 48.77
C VAL A 16 -22.41 23.22 47.44
N VAL A 17 -21.08 23.24 47.46
CA VAL A 17 -20.25 22.95 46.27
C VAL A 17 -20.23 21.43 46.06
N SER A 18 -21.04 20.94 45.12
CA SER A 18 -20.99 19.53 44.71
C SER A 18 -19.66 19.24 44.02
N GLN A 19 -18.78 18.50 44.68
CA GLN A 19 -17.52 18.03 44.08
C GLN A 19 -17.80 16.93 43.06
N PHE A 20 -18.10 17.32 41.82
CA PHE A 20 -18.00 16.41 40.68
C PHE A 20 -16.52 16.19 40.37
N SER A 21 -15.97 15.12 40.94
CA SER A 21 -14.68 14.58 40.52
C SER A 21 -14.77 14.17 39.05
N LEU A 22 -14.20 14.98 38.16
CA LEU A 22 -13.96 14.61 36.77
C LEU A 22 -13.06 13.37 36.76
N LEU A 23 -13.66 12.20 36.53
CA LEU A 23 -12.94 10.97 36.25
C LEU A 23 -12.14 11.16 34.97
N LYS A 24 -10.88 11.57 35.11
CA LYS A 24 -9.92 11.62 34.02
C LYS A 24 -9.73 10.19 33.54
N ALA A 25 -10.24 9.88 32.34
CA ALA A 25 -10.12 8.57 31.74
C ALA A 25 -8.64 8.13 31.77
N ALA A 26 -8.36 7.04 32.49
CA ALA A 26 -7.03 6.46 32.51
C ALA A 26 -6.68 6.00 31.10
N GLY A 27 -5.46 6.30 30.64
CA GLY A 27 -5.00 5.83 29.34
C GLY A 27 -5.03 4.31 29.29
N LEU A 28 -5.44 3.75 28.15
CA LEU A 28 -5.44 2.30 27.92
C LEU A 28 -4.05 1.74 28.25
N SER A 29 -3.97 0.67 29.04
CA SER A 29 -2.70 0.01 29.36
C SER A 29 -2.27 -0.95 28.24
N GLY A 30 -1.05 -1.50 28.35
CA GLY A 30 -0.51 -2.45 27.37
C GLY A 30 -0.03 -1.80 26.07
N ALA A 31 0.23 -2.65 25.08
CA ALA A 31 0.68 -2.30 23.74
C ALA A 31 -0.01 -3.20 22.69
N ILE A 32 0.04 -2.75 21.44
CA ILE A 32 -0.25 -3.57 20.26
C ILE A 32 0.98 -3.53 19.36
N PHE A 33 1.12 -4.50 18.49
CA PHE A 33 2.12 -4.50 17.44
C PHE A 33 1.57 -5.15 16.17
N THR A 34 2.22 -4.86 15.05
CA THR A 34 2.00 -5.58 13.81
C THR A 34 2.95 -6.75 13.70
N THR A 35 2.46 -7.85 13.12
CA THR A 35 3.19 -9.11 12.94
C THR A 35 2.76 -9.84 11.67
N VAL A 36 3.37 -10.99 11.41
CA VAL A 36 2.94 -11.98 10.40
C VAL A 36 1.97 -12.99 11.06
N ALA A 37 1.33 -13.85 10.26
CA ALA A 37 0.27 -14.74 10.75
C ALA A 37 0.67 -15.62 11.96
N ASP A 38 1.94 -16.02 12.08
CA ASP A 38 2.43 -16.89 13.15
C ASP A 38 2.96 -16.15 14.39
N GLY A 39 2.78 -14.82 14.47
CA GLY A 39 3.24 -14.01 15.61
C GLY A 39 4.75 -13.71 15.64
N THR A 40 5.57 -14.42 14.86
CA THR A 40 7.03 -14.50 15.06
C THR A 40 7.82 -13.20 14.82
N ILE A 41 7.26 -12.19 14.15
CA ILE A 41 7.96 -10.95 13.81
C ILE A 41 7.24 -9.72 14.37
N VAL A 42 7.76 -9.14 15.45
CA VAL A 42 7.26 -7.88 15.99
C VAL A 42 7.71 -6.70 15.12
N ASN A 43 6.77 -5.84 14.69
CA ASN A 43 7.00 -4.59 13.96
C ASN A 43 7.86 -4.78 12.71
N ALA A 44 7.46 -5.71 11.84
CA ALA A 44 8.29 -6.25 10.76
C ALA A 44 8.72 -5.24 9.67
N ASN A 45 8.24 -4.00 9.70
CA ASN A 45 8.70 -2.82 8.95
C ASN A 45 9.58 -3.09 7.72
N THR A 46 8.97 -3.05 6.52
CA THR A 46 9.54 -3.44 5.22
C THR A 46 9.74 -4.93 4.96
N GLN A 47 9.43 -5.82 5.90
CA GLN A 47 9.40 -7.26 5.64
C GLN A 47 8.04 -7.76 5.14
N TYR A 48 6.94 -7.04 5.42
CA TYR A 48 5.63 -7.35 4.84
C TYR A 48 5.66 -7.22 3.32
N THR A 49 5.50 -8.35 2.63
CA THR A 49 5.53 -8.46 1.17
C THR A 49 4.29 -7.86 0.51
N SER A 50 3.15 -7.85 1.20
CA SER A 50 1.90 -7.23 0.76
C SER A 50 1.04 -6.80 1.95
N LYS A 51 -0.03 -6.03 1.68
CA LYS A 51 -1.03 -5.65 2.69
C LYS A 51 -1.75 -6.86 3.31
N CYS A 52 -1.84 -7.98 2.58
CA CYS A 52 -2.43 -9.24 3.05
C CYS A 52 -1.58 -9.96 4.11
N ALA A 53 -0.27 -9.65 4.18
CA ALA A 53 0.67 -10.30 5.09
C ALA A 53 0.78 -9.63 6.47
N VAL A 54 0.00 -8.56 6.73
CA VAL A 54 0.05 -7.81 7.98
C VAL A 54 -1.07 -8.25 8.92
N TYR A 55 -0.69 -8.71 10.10
CA TYR A 55 -1.57 -9.15 11.17
C TYR A 55 -1.40 -8.22 12.38
N LEU A 56 -2.47 -8.00 13.12
CA LEU A 56 -2.52 -7.38 14.44
C LEU A 56 -2.27 -8.43 15.51
N ASP A 57 -1.51 -8.04 16.52
CA ASP A 57 -1.27 -8.80 17.73
C ASP A 57 -1.14 -7.84 18.93
N GLY A 58 -1.23 -8.38 20.14
CA GLY A 58 -1.19 -7.62 21.39
C GLY A 58 -0.94 -8.53 22.58
N GLY A 59 -0.05 -8.10 23.47
CA GLY A 59 0.53 -8.95 24.51
C GLY A 59 2.06 -8.91 24.49
N PRO A 60 2.70 -9.92 25.09
CA PRO A 60 4.15 -10.05 25.12
C PRO A 60 4.69 -10.56 23.78
N GLY A 61 5.57 -9.78 23.14
CA GLY A 61 6.34 -10.23 21.98
C GLY A 61 7.48 -11.18 22.37
N ALA A 62 8.19 -11.73 21.37
CA ALA A 62 9.14 -12.86 21.44
C ALA A 62 10.22 -12.91 22.56
N ASN A 63 10.45 -11.81 23.29
CA ASN A 63 11.45 -11.72 24.36
C ASN A 63 10.86 -11.20 25.69
N ALA A 64 9.53 -11.17 25.81
CA ALA A 64 8.82 -10.66 26.99
C ALA A 64 8.17 -11.80 27.79
N PRO A 65 7.97 -11.66 29.12
CA PRO A 65 7.24 -12.64 29.91
C PRO A 65 5.77 -12.75 29.46
N ALA A 66 5.19 -13.95 29.53
CA ALA A 66 3.84 -14.35 29.05
C ALA A 66 2.61 -13.53 29.53
N LYS A 67 2.78 -12.41 30.25
CA LYS A 67 1.71 -11.46 30.63
C LYS A 67 2.15 -9.97 30.52
N ALA A 68 3.32 -9.71 29.96
CA ALA A 68 3.85 -8.36 29.84
C ALA A 68 3.16 -7.59 28.71
N ALA A 69 2.92 -6.29 28.93
CA ALA A 69 2.33 -5.36 27.95
C ALA A 69 0.96 -5.76 27.34
N GLY A 70 0.26 -6.75 27.90
CA GLY A 70 -1.10 -7.10 27.47
C GLY A 70 -2.11 -5.97 27.63
N LEU A 71 -3.09 -5.94 26.72
CA LEU A 71 -4.27 -5.08 26.88
C LEU A 71 -5.14 -5.62 28.02
N PRO A 72 -5.94 -4.78 28.71
CA PRO A 72 -6.97 -5.25 29.62
C PRO A 72 -7.93 -6.23 28.93
N SER A 73 -8.40 -7.25 29.65
CA SER A 73 -9.40 -8.17 29.10
C SER A 73 -10.69 -7.45 28.70
N GLY A 74 -11.29 -7.88 27.59
CA GLY A 74 -12.50 -7.28 27.03
C GLY A 74 -12.51 -7.29 25.51
N ASP A 75 -13.51 -6.64 24.93
CA ASP A 75 -13.64 -6.54 23.49
C ASP A 75 -13.09 -5.21 22.96
N TYR A 76 -12.49 -5.29 21.77
CA TYR A 76 -11.81 -4.20 21.10
C TYR A 76 -12.24 -4.09 19.65
N PHE A 77 -12.20 -2.86 19.13
CA PHE A 77 -12.23 -2.59 17.70
C PHE A 77 -10.83 -2.23 17.20
N PHE A 78 -10.58 -2.44 15.90
CA PHE A 78 -9.38 -1.96 15.20
C PHE A 78 -9.68 -1.18 13.91
N GLN A 79 -8.69 -0.43 13.43
CA GLN A 79 -8.72 0.22 12.12
C GLN A 79 -7.32 0.48 11.57
N VAL A 80 -7.23 0.69 10.26
CA VAL A 80 -6.02 1.16 9.57
C VAL A 80 -6.25 2.56 9.02
N THR A 81 -5.29 3.46 9.27
CA THR A 81 -5.24 4.82 8.72
C THR A 81 -3.89 5.07 8.06
N ASP A 82 -3.77 6.24 7.42
CA ASP A 82 -2.47 6.82 7.09
C ASP A 82 -1.65 7.11 8.38
N PRO A 83 -0.34 7.44 8.28
CA PRO A 83 0.52 7.70 9.43
C PRO A 83 0.11 8.91 10.29
N SER A 84 -0.64 9.88 9.73
CA SER A 84 -1.18 10.97 10.55
C SER A 84 -2.35 10.49 11.40
N GLY A 85 -3.25 9.67 10.86
CA GLY A 85 -4.53 9.31 11.48
C GLY A 85 -5.72 10.09 10.92
N GLN A 86 -5.49 10.92 9.89
CA GLN A 86 -6.49 11.81 9.29
C GLN A 86 -7.25 11.14 8.13
N THR A 87 -6.65 10.12 7.49
CA THR A 87 -7.25 9.38 6.38
C THR A 87 -7.53 7.95 6.80
N LEU A 88 -8.80 7.57 6.87
CA LEU A 88 -9.23 6.19 7.06
C LEU A 88 -8.86 5.37 5.82
N LEU A 89 -8.23 4.22 6.04
CA LEU A 89 -7.88 3.27 4.97
C LEU A 89 -8.70 1.98 5.05
N SER A 90 -9.17 1.56 6.23
CA SER A 90 -10.13 0.45 6.37
C SER A 90 -11.40 0.70 5.56
N THR A 91 -11.86 -0.31 4.80
CA THR A 91 -13.00 -0.19 3.88
C THR A 91 -14.30 -0.83 4.38
N ASP A 92 -14.21 -1.66 5.41
CA ASP A 92 -15.32 -2.39 6.02
C ASP A 92 -15.79 -1.73 7.32
N MET A 93 -17.01 -2.06 7.79
CA MET A 93 -17.56 -1.42 8.99
C MET A 93 -16.84 -1.84 10.28
N VAL A 94 -16.84 -0.97 11.28
CA VAL A 94 -16.11 -1.18 12.55
C VAL A 94 -16.57 -2.45 13.29
N ASN A 95 -17.84 -2.83 13.20
CA ASN A 95 -18.39 -4.09 13.71
C ASN A 95 -17.70 -5.34 13.13
N ASN A 96 -17.14 -5.27 11.92
CA ASN A 96 -16.41 -6.36 11.29
C ASN A 96 -14.94 -6.41 11.75
N ARG A 97 -14.44 -5.34 12.37
CA ARG A 97 -13.08 -5.16 12.88
C ARG A 97 -13.03 -5.29 14.39
N ARG A 98 -13.60 -6.37 14.94
CA ARG A 98 -13.73 -6.62 16.40
C ARG A 98 -12.99 -7.90 16.83
N PHE A 99 -12.41 -7.87 18.03
CA PHE A 99 -11.77 -9.02 18.66
C PHE A 99 -11.91 -9.01 20.19
N HIS A 100 -11.56 -10.13 20.81
CA HIS A 100 -11.56 -10.34 22.26
C HIS A 100 -10.14 -10.54 22.81
N VAL A 101 -9.86 -9.93 23.96
CA VAL A 101 -8.63 -10.09 24.74
C VAL A 101 -8.92 -10.82 26.05
N SER A 102 -8.15 -11.88 26.33
CA SER A 102 -8.29 -12.71 27.54
C SER A 102 -7.80 -12.02 28.81
N THR A 103 -8.01 -12.66 29.96
CA THR A 103 -7.46 -12.25 31.26
C THR A 103 -5.93 -12.26 31.32
N ASP A 104 -5.27 -12.94 30.39
CA ASP A 104 -3.81 -13.00 30.27
C ASP A 104 -3.25 -11.89 29.35
N GLY A 105 -4.14 -11.11 28.73
CA GLY A 105 -3.79 -9.91 27.96
C GLY A 105 -3.43 -10.17 26.49
N VAL A 106 -3.70 -11.37 25.99
CA VAL A 106 -3.54 -11.79 24.59
C VAL A 106 -4.87 -11.83 23.83
N ILE A 107 -4.81 -11.69 22.51
CA ILE A 107 -5.97 -11.85 21.63
C ILE A 107 -6.33 -13.33 21.53
N THR A 108 -7.60 -13.70 21.76
CA THR A 108 -8.04 -15.13 21.72
C THR A 108 -9.23 -15.40 20.81
N ALA A 109 -9.91 -14.37 20.31
CA ALA A 109 -10.97 -14.55 19.31
C ALA A 109 -11.13 -13.33 18.40
N TYR A 110 -11.26 -13.58 17.10
CA TYR A 110 -11.90 -12.63 16.19
C TYR A 110 -13.42 -12.70 16.41
N THR A 111 -14.05 -11.54 16.62
CA THR A 111 -15.48 -11.42 16.96
C THR A 111 -16.21 -10.42 16.03
N GLY A 112 -15.61 -10.15 14.87
CA GLY A 112 -16.18 -9.28 13.85
C GLY A 112 -17.43 -9.87 13.19
N ILE A 113 -18.38 -9.00 12.83
CA ILE A 113 -19.65 -9.37 12.20
C ILE A 113 -20.00 -8.48 11.01
N GLY A 114 -20.73 -9.06 10.05
CA GLY A 114 -21.44 -8.36 8.98
C GLY A 114 -20.58 -7.82 7.83
N GLY A 115 -19.30 -8.16 7.77
CA GLY A 115 -18.44 -8.00 6.60
C GLY A 115 -17.71 -9.31 6.25
N PRO A 116 -16.73 -9.26 5.32
CA PRO A 116 -15.86 -10.39 5.03
C PRO A 116 -14.95 -10.69 6.23
N VAL A 117 -14.80 -11.97 6.57
CA VAL A 117 -14.00 -12.42 7.73
C VAL A 117 -12.54 -11.99 7.58
N HIS A 118 -11.95 -11.47 8.66
CA HIS A 118 -10.50 -11.29 8.78
C HIS A 118 -9.83 -12.63 9.12
N PRO A 119 -8.77 -13.04 8.39
CA PRO A 119 -8.10 -14.31 8.64
C PRO A 119 -7.37 -14.26 9.98
N THR A 120 -7.36 -15.37 10.71
CA THR A 120 -6.64 -15.51 11.97
C THR A 120 -5.44 -16.43 11.80
N GLY A 121 -4.34 -16.13 12.47
CA GLY A 121 -3.20 -17.04 12.61
C GLY A 121 -2.98 -17.48 14.06
N ILE A 122 -2.20 -18.54 14.27
CA ILE A 122 -1.86 -19.03 15.61
C ILE A 122 -0.51 -18.42 15.99
N ASP A 123 -0.50 -17.61 17.04
CA ASP A 123 0.73 -17.03 17.59
C ASP A 123 1.63 -18.15 18.17
N GLN A 124 2.85 -18.24 17.64
CA GLN A 124 3.87 -19.23 18.04
C GLN A 124 4.80 -18.72 19.15
N VAL A 125 4.66 -17.46 19.59
CA VAL A 125 5.48 -16.88 20.64
C VAL A 125 5.05 -17.40 22.02
N HIS A 126 3.75 -17.38 22.31
CA HIS A 126 3.15 -17.90 23.54
C HIS A 126 1.97 -18.83 23.24
N PRO A 127 2.21 -19.98 22.57
CA PRO A 127 1.14 -20.92 22.20
C PRO A 127 0.40 -21.49 23.42
N GLU A 128 1.03 -21.50 24.60
CA GLU A 128 0.41 -21.91 25.87
C GLU A 128 -0.75 -21.02 26.33
N LEU A 129 -0.84 -19.79 25.81
CA LEU A 129 -1.90 -18.83 26.14
C LEU A 129 -3.12 -18.93 25.20
N GLY A 130 -3.04 -19.75 24.14
CA GLY A 130 -4.07 -19.80 23.09
C GLY A 130 -4.20 -18.50 22.29
N SER A 131 -3.09 -17.76 22.17
CA SER A 131 -3.00 -16.49 21.46
C SER A 131 -3.25 -16.66 19.95
N ILE A 132 -3.94 -15.70 19.33
CA ILE A 132 -4.16 -15.63 17.89
C ILE A 132 -3.80 -14.25 17.34
N THR A 133 -3.29 -14.22 16.12
CA THR A 133 -3.09 -12.97 15.37
C THR A 133 -4.30 -12.73 14.44
N ILE A 134 -4.58 -11.47 14.08
CA ILE A 134 -5.73 -11.11 13.23
C ILE A 134 -5.26 -10.30 12.01
N GLY A 135 -5.47 -10.80 10.80
CA GLY A 135 -5.11 -10.12 9.56
C GLY A 135 -5.77 -8.75 9.46
N LEU A 136 -5.01 -7.69 9.19
CA LEU A 136 -5.58 -6.35 8.97
C LEU A 136 -6.38 -6.26 7.66
N ALA A 137 -6.05 -7.13 6.70
CA ALA A 137 -6.82 -7.39 5.50
C ALA A 137 -7.86 -8.48 5.73
N TYR A 138 -9.02 -8.40 5.08
CA TYR A 138 -9.98 -9.51 5.10
C TYR A 138 -9.63 -10.63 4.10
N THR A 139 -10.22 -11.80 4.29
CA THR A 139 -9.92 -13.07 3.58
C THR A 139 -9.95 -13.03 2.05
N THR A 140 -10.71 -12.10 1.44
CA THR A 140 -10.74 -11.89 -0.02
C THR A 140 -9.63 -10.95 -0.53
N CYS A 141 -8.59 -10.71 0.27
CA CYS A 141 -7.43 -9.86 -0.07
C CYS A 141 -6.83 -10.25 -1.43
N PRO A 142 -7.00 -9.42 -2.49
CA PRO A 142 -6.50 -9.77 -3.81
C PRO A 142 -4.97 -9.75 -3.78
N THR A 143 -4.33 -10.83 -4.21
CA THR A 143 -2.87 -10.92 -4.22
C THR A 143 -2.21 -9.91 -5.15
N GLU A 144 -2.93 -9.40 -6.17
CA GLU A 144 -2.31 -8.61 -7.25
C GLU A 144 -2.96 -7.25 -7.60
N GLN A 145 -4.30 -7.08 -7.73
CA GLN A 145 -4.89 -5.75 -8.08
C GLN A 145 -6.26 -5.43 -7.43
N GLY A 146 -6.33 -5.29 -6.10
CA GLY A 146 -7.54 -4.73 -5.45
C GLY A 146 -7.36 -4.36 -3.97
N PRO A 147 -8.35 -3.69 -3.35
CA PRO A 147 -8.24 -3.26 -1.95
C PRO A 147 -8.12 -4.47 -1.03
N ALA A 148 -7.02 -4.50 -0.28
CA ALA A 148 -6.64 -5.56 0.65
C ALA A 148 -7.44 -5.47 1.97
N GLY A 149 -8.75 -5.29 1.91
CA GLY A 149 -9.57 -4.82 3.04
C GLY A 149 -9.29 -3.38 3.50
N TYR A 150 -8.11 -2.85 3.21
CA TYR A 150 -7.76 -1.44 3.36
C TYR A 150 -7.07 -0.87 2.11
N LEU A 151 -7.33 0.42 1.88
CA LEU A 151 -6.78 1.23 0.80
C LEU A 151 -5.27 1.42 0.94
N ASP A 152 -4.60 1.83 -0.14
CA ASP A 152 -3.20 2.23 -0.08
C ASP A 152 -3.02 3.55 0.66
N THR A 153 -1.96 3.64 1.45
CA THR A 153 -1.60 4.86 2.16
C THR A 153 -1.15 5.94 1.17
N PRO A 154 -1.59 7.21 1.32
CA PRO A 154 -1.06 8.33 0.53
C PRO A 154 0.40 8.67 0.90
N ASN A 155 0.97 8.01 1.92
CA ASN A 155 2.38 8.14 2.24
C ASN A 155 3.25 7.37 1.23
N ASN A 156 3.98 8.08 0.36
CA ASN A 156 4.94 7.49 -0.60
C ASN A 156 5.96 6.53 0.02
N GLY A 157 6.19 6.61 1.33
CA GLY A 157 7.03 5.67 2.07
C GLY A 157 6.37 4.31 2.36
N GLY A 158 5.12 4.06 1.98
CA GLY A 158 4.40 2.80 2.26
C GLY A 158 4.06 2.59 3.74
N VAL A 159 3.99 3.68 4.52
CA VAL A 159 3.74 3.64 5.97
C VAL A 159 2.24 3.78 6.28
N TYR A 160 1.76 2.95 7.20
CA TYR A 160 0.39 2.86 7.69
C TYR A 160 0.40 2.95 9.23
N LYS A 161 -0.77 3.19 9.82
CA LYS A 161 -0.97 3.12 11.26
C LYS A 161 -2.18 2.23 11.57
N VAL A 162 -1.98 1.21 12.41
CA VAL A 162 -3.10 0.47 13.02
C VAL A 162 -3.49 1.16 14.33
N TRP A 163 -4.79 1.19 14.62
CA TRP A 163 -5.34 1.62 15.90
C TRP A 163 -6.14 0.49 16.53
N VAL A 164 -6.17 0.45 17.86
CA VAL A 164 -7.04 -0.43 18.66
C VAL A 164 -7.68 0.41 19.77
N THR A 165 -8.99 0.23 20.00
CA THR A 165 -9.69 0.86 21.12
C THR A 165 -10.69 -0.10 21.74
N ALA A 166 -10.90 -0.03 23.05
CA ALA A 166 -11.90 -0.86 23.73
C ALA A 166 -13.30 -0.48 23.23
N VAL A 167 -14.20 -1.46 23.05
CA VAL A 167 -15.57 -1.22 22.55
C VAL A 167 -16.31 -0.15 23.38
N ALA A 168 -16.10 -0.13 24.70
CA ALA A 168 -16.69 0.85 25.62
C ALA A 168 -16.15 2.29 25.46
N ASN A 169 -15.00 2.47 24.80
CA ASN A 169 -14.36 3.77 24.56
C ASN A 169 -14.55 4.27 23.11
N TYR A 170 -15.25 3.50 22.27
CA TYR A 170 -15.46 3.83 20.86
C TYR A 170 -16.48 4.97 20.68
N ILE A 171 -16.16 5.95 19.85
CA ILE A 171 -16.98 7.14 19.61
C ILE A 171 -17.61 7.08 18.21
N GLY A 172 -18.79 6.50 18.08
CA GLY A 172 -19.51 6.45 16.81
C GLY A 172 -20.54 5.33 16.71
N ASN A 173 -21.04 5.11 15.51
CA ASN A 173 -21.87 3.96 15.16
C ASN A 173 -20.98 2.86 14.53
N PRO A 174 -20.78 1.69 15.19
CA PRO A 174 -19.91 0.66 14.66
C PRO A 174 -20.47 -0.07 13.43
N ALA A 175 -21.73 0.16 13.05
CA ALA A 175 -22.27 -0.29 11.76
C ALA A 175 -21.81 0.58 10.57
N MET A 176 -21.11 1.69 10.81
CA MET A 176 -20.52 2.54 9.77
C MET A 176 -19.04 2.18 9.54
N VAL A 177 -18.53 2.50 8.34
CA VAL A 177 -17.10 2.39 7.99
C VAL A 177 -16.31 3.52 8.64
N ASP A 178 -16.73 4.76 8.41
CA ASP A 178 -16.16 5.98 8.95
C ASP A 178 -17.08 6.62 10.01
N ASN A 179 -16.47 7.18 11.06
CA ASN A 179 -17.12 7.87 12.17
C ASN A 179 -16.30 9.11 12.58
N PRO A 180 -16.38 10.22 11.85
CA PRO A 180 -15.65 11.44 12.18
C PRO A 180 -16.02 11.99 13.57
N CYS A 181 -15.01 12.28 14.40
CA CYS A 181 -15.19 12.55 15.83
C CYS A 181 -14.42 13.77 16.38
N GLY A 182 -13.81 14.58 15.51
CA GLY A 182 -13.15 15.84 15.87
C GLY A 182 -11.74 15.70 16.48
N ASN A 183 -11.20 16.80 17.00
CA ASN A 183 -9.79 16.88 17.42
C ASN A 183 -9.43 15.87 18.52
N GLY A 184 -8.31 15.17 18.33
CA GLY A 184 -7.85 14.13 19.26
C GLY A 184 -8.55 12.78 19.11
N CYS A 185 -9.34 12.60 18.05
CA CYS A 185 -10.00 11.35 17.73
C CYS A 185 -9.96 11.06 16.22
N SER A 186 -9.60 9.83 15.86
CA SER A 186 -9.46 9.37 14.47
C SER A 186 -10.57 8.36 14.17
N HIS A 187 -11.59 8.74 13.41
CA HIS A 187 -12.65 7.83 12.91
C HIS A 187 -13.35 6.97 14.01
N GLY A 188 -13.49 7.56 15.19
CA GLY A 188 -14.11 6.99 16.40
C GLY A 188 -13.11 6.46 17.45
N PHE A 189 -11.81 6.49 17.14
CA PHE A 189 -10.73 6.07 18.02
C PHE A 189 -10.08 7.30 18.68
N ALA A 190 -10.46 7.59 19.93
CA ALA A 190 -9.87 8.70 20.68
C ALA A 190 -8.41 8.38 21.09
N SER A 191 -7.47 9.29 20.80
CA SER A 191 -6.03 9.08 21.02
C SER A 191 -5.65 8.88 22.49
N SER A 192 -6.49 9.32 23.43
CA SER A 192 -6.28 9.12 24.88
C SER A 192 -6.62 7.71 25.37
N THR A 193 -7.48 6.97 24.66
CA THR A 193 -8.03 5.67 25.07
C THR A 193 -7.73 4.55 24.07
N SER A 194 -6.94 4.84 23.05
CA SER A 194 -6.59 3.91 21.98
C SER A 194 -5.08 3.59 21.99
N LYS A 195 -4.71 2.43 21.46
CA LYS A 195 -3.33 2.05 21.13
C LYS A 195 -3.09 2.17 19.64
N THR A 196 -1.85 2.39 19.26
CA THR A 196 -1.43 2.48 17.87
C THR A 196 -0.09 1.82 17.66
N ASP A 197 0.08 1.19 16.50
CA ASP A 197 1.39 0.80 15.97
C ASP A 197 1.51 1.33 14.52
N ASN A 198 2.74 1.60 14.07
CA ASN A 198 3.01 2.02 12.69
C ASN A 198 3.75 0.91 11.96
N PHE A 199 3.22 0.52 10.79
CA PHE A 199 3.80 -0.53 9.97
C PHE A 199 4.11 -0.03 8.57
N LYS A 200 5.14 -0.61 7.96
CA LYS A 200 5.51 -0.35 6.57
C LYS A 200 5.42 -1.62 5.74
N VAL A 201 4.49 -1.63 4.79
CA VAL A 201 4.43 -2.65 3.73
C VAL A 201 5.50 -2.31 2.70
N LYS A 202 6.17 -3.30 2.11
CA LYS A 202 6.99 -3.04 0.91
C LYS A 202 6.07 -2.38 -0.13
N PRO A 203 6.41 -1.20 -0.67
CA PRO A 203 5.62 -0.64 -1.75
C PRO A 203 5.62 -1.66 -2.89
N ASN A 204 4.45 -2.21 -3.23
CA ASN A 204 4.29 -2.95 -4.47
C ASN A 204 4.28 -1.92 -5.59
N ILE A 205 5.47 -1.36 -5.90
CA ILE A 205 5.62 -0.36 -6.95
C ILE A 205 5.17 -1.05 -8.23
N PRO A 206 4.08 -0.61 -8.86
CA PRO A 206 3.58 -1.27 -10.06
C PRO A 206 4.66 -1.18 -11.12
N THR A 207 5.07 -2.33 -11.64
CA THR A 207 6.08 -2.41 -12.69
C THR A 207 5.51 -2.97 -13.98
N PHE A 208 6.18 -2.68 -15.08
CA PHE A 208 5.86 -3.21 -16.40
C PHE A 208 7.13 -3.73 -17.09
N CYS A 209 6.92 -4.48 -18.17
CA CYS A 209 7.93 -4.87 -19.13
C CYS A 209 7.82 -4.01 -20.40
N LEU A 210 8.96 -3.45 -20.82
CA LEU A 210 9.16 -2.92 -22.16
C LEU A 210 9.75 -4.04 -23.04
N SER A 211 9.03 -4.41 -24.09
CA SER A 211 9.55 -5.25 -25.18
C SER A 211 9.90 -4.38 -26.39
N VAL A 212 11.10 -4.54 -26.94
CA VAL A 212 11.53 -3.87 -28.18
C VAL A 212 11.95 -4.93 -29.20
N ALA A 213 11.31 -4.99 -30.37
CA ALA A 213 11.67 -5.90 -31.45
C ALA A 213 12.30 -5.15 -32.62
N LYS A 214 13.40 -5.68 -33.15
CA LYS A 214 13.99 -5.16 -34.39
C LYS A 214 13.68 -6.05 -35.58
N GLN A 215 13.14 -5.42 -36.62
CA GLN A 215 12.85 -6.05 -37.91
C GLN A 215 13.63 -5.34 -39.03
N ILE A 216 14.20 -6.12 -39.94
CA ILE A 216 14.90 -5.64 -41.13
C ILE A 216 14.15 -6.15 -42.35
N VAL A 217 13.55 -5.22 -43.09
CA VAL A 217 12.79 -5.46 -44.31
C VAL A 217 13.75 -5.48 -45.49
N VAL A 218 13.76 -6.61 -46.21
CA VAL A 218 14.50 -6.79 -47.45
C VAL A 218 13.48 -6.83 -48.60
N ILE A 219 13.63 -5.89 -49.54
CA ILE A 219 12.80 -5.82 -50.75
C ILE A 219 13.52 -6.58 -51.86
N GLY A 220 12.86 -7.60 -52.42
CA GLY A 220 13.33 -8.37 -53.56
C GLY A 220 13.26 -7.58 -54.87
N GLY A 221 13.98 -8.04 -55.90
CA GLY A 221 13.97 -7.41 -57.24
C GLY A 221 12.62 -7.47 -57.95
N ASP A 222 11.68 -8.27 -57.45
CA ASP A 222 10.28 -8.38 -57.86
C ASP A 222 9.31 -7.49 -57.04
N GLY A 223 9.84 -6.73 -56.07
CA GLY A 223 9.05 -5.93 -55.13
C GLY A 223 8.48 -6.73 -53.95
N SER A 224 8.77 -8.03 -53.83
CA SER A 224 8.38 -8.81 -52.66
C SER A 224 9.08 -8.29 -51.40
N GLN A 225 8.42 -8.32 -50.25
CA GLN A 225 9.00 -7.91 -48.97
C GLN A 225 9.20 -9.13 -48.08
N THR A 226 10.41 -9.28 -47.55
CA THR A 226 10.73 -10.30 -46.54
C THR A 226 11.18 -9.61 -45.26
N ILE A 227 10.67 -10.08 -44.12
CA ILE A 227 11.02 -9.54 -42.80
C ILE A 227 12.01 -10.48 -42.14
N SER A 228 13.23 -9.99 -41.94
CA SER A 228 14.27 -10.63 -41.14
C SER A 228 14.38 -9.97 -39.76
N ARG A 229 15.07 -10.62 -38.83
CA ARG A 229 15.23 -10.15 -37.44
C ARG A 229 16.53 -9.37 -37.29
N GLY A 230 16.47 -8.19 -36.69
CA GLY A 230 17.67 -7.48 -36.25
C GLY A 230 18.20 -8.10 -34.97
N PHE A 231 19.25 -8.91 -35.06
CA PHE A 231 19.92 -9.51 -33.91
C PHE A 231 21.04 -8.59 -33.41
N ASN A 232 21.28 -8.56 -32.09
CA ASN A 232 22.32 -7.73 -31.47
C ASN A 232 22.20 -6.23 -31.84
N TRP A 233 20.97 -5.76 -32.06
CA TRP A 233 20.71 -4.39 -32.50
C TRP A 233 20.81 -3.43 -31.31
N PRO A 234 21.61 -2.34 -31.40
CA PRO A 234 21.75 -1.40 -30.29
C PRO A 234 20.45 -0.63 -30.06
N ILE A 235 19.93 -0.68 -28.82
CA ILE A 235 18.77 0.06 -28.35
C ILE A 235 19.18 0.84 -27.09
N SER A 236 18.92 2.14 -27.06
CA SER A 236 19.05 2.98 -25.88
C SER A 236 17.68 3.19 -25.23
N LEU A 237 17.60 3.02 -23.91
CA LEU A 237 16.43 3.35 -23.10
C LEU A 237 16.83 4.45 -22.11
N MET A 238 16.20 5.61 -22.23
CA MET A 238 16.34 6.73 -21.31
C MET A 238 15.09 6.84 -20.44
N ASP A 239 15.26 6.80 -19.12
CA ASP A 239 14.25 7.31 -18.18
C ASP A 239 14.42 8.83 -18.08
N SER A 240 13.41 9.59 -18.48
CA SER A 240 13.49 11.06 -18.47
C SER A 240 13.40 11.68 -17.07
N VAL A 241 13.06 10.90 -16.03
CA VAL A 241 13.01 11.37 -14.64
C VAL A 241 14.40 11.32 -14.00
N SER A 242 15.15 10.23 -14.20
CA SER A 242 16.53 10.10 -13.72
C SER A 242 17.61 10.57 -14.71
N LEU A 243 17.23 10.81 -15.97
CA LEU A 243 18.12 11.07 -17.12
C LEU A 243 19.17 9.96 -17.37
N VAL A 244 18.97 8.78 -16.77
CA VAL A 244 19.86 7.64 -16.97
C VAL A 244 19.54 6.98 -18.31
N THR A 245 20.53 7.00 -19.22
CA THR A 245 20.47 6.26 -20.48
C THR A 245 21.15 4.91 -20.30
N ASN A 246 20.39 3.83 -20.48
CA ASN A 246 20.89 2.45 -20.48
C ASN A 246 20.95 1.93 -21.92
N ASN A 247 22.05 1.26 -22.28
CA ASN A 247 22.24 0.69 -23.60
C ASN A 247 22.07 -0.83 -23.54
N PHE A 248 21.24 -1.34 -24.45
CA PHE A 248 20.84 -2.73 -24.57
C PHE A 248 21.02 -3.22 -26.01
N PHE A 249 20.89 -4.54 -26.19
CA PHE A 249 20.95 -5.18 -27.49
C PHE A 249 19.80 -6.17 -27.65
N THR A 250 19.22 -6.26 -28.84
CA THR A 250 18.24 -7.32 -29.13
C THR A 250 18.91 -8.71 -29.10
N ASN A 251 18.18 -9.71 -28.60
CA ASN A 251 18.70 -11.06 -28.44
C ASN A 251 18.94 -11.75 -29.79
N LYS A 252 19.76 -12.82 -29.78
CA LYS A 252 20.15 -13.60 -30.98
C LYS A 252 19.17 -14.73 -31.39
N LYS A 253 18.06 -14.90 -30.67
CA LYS A 253 17.07 -15.96 -30.88
C LYS A 253 15.90 -15.48 -31.75
N ASP A 254 15.32 -14.33 -31.40
CA ASP A 254 14.10 -13.82 -32.04
C ASP A 254 14.18 -12.32 -32.41
N GLY A 255 15.28 -11.63 -32.09
CA GLY A 255 15.47 -10.22 -32.43
C GLY A 255 14.75 -9.26 -31.49
N THR A 256 14.41 -9.71 -30.28
CA THR A 256 13.74 -8.88 -29.25
C THR A 256 14.65 -8.55 -28.06
N LEU A 257 14.34 -7.44 -27.41
CA LEU A 257 14.84 -7.02 -26.10
C LEU A 257 13.64 -7.00 -25.15
N SER A 258 13.82 -7.44 -23.91
CA SER A 258 12.83 -7.27 -22.84
C SER A 258 13.50 -6.63 -21.62
N VAL A 259 12.94 -5.53 -21.13
CA VAL A 259 13.39 -4.81 -19.93
C VAL A 259 12.20 -4.72 -18.97
N CYS A 260 12.24 -5.50 -17.90
CA CYS A 260 11.17 -5.60 -16.90
C CYS A 260 11.57 -4.94 -15.58
N GLY A 261 10.58 -4.64 -14.74
CA GLY A 261 10.79 -3.93 -13.48
C GLY A 261 10.86 -2.40 -13.64
N LEU A 262 10.48 -1.88 -14.82
CA LEU A 262 10.31 -0.46 -15.06
C LEU A 262 9.09 0.05 -14.29
N VAL A 263 9.13 1.28 -13.78
CA VAL A 263 8.14 1.85 -12.84
C VAL A 263 7.30 2.94 -13.52
N ALA A 264 6.34 3.55 -12.80
CA ALA A 264 5.64 4.74 -13.28
C ALA A 264 6.64 5.88 -13.62
N GLY A 265 6.60 6.37 -14.85
CA GLY A 265 7.61 7.27 -15.39
C GLY A 265 7.42 7.59 -16.86
N THR A 266 8.32 8.41 -17.42
CA THR A 266 8.36 8.72 -18.85
C THR A 266 9.66 8.19 -19.44
N TYR A 267 9.55 7.45 -20.54
CA TYR A 267 10.61 6.68 -21.15
C TYR A 267 10.77 7.08 -22.61
N THR A 268 12.02 7.11 -23.07
CA THR A 268 12.37 7.25 -24.48
C THR A 268 13.18 6.05 -24.93
N VAL A 269 12.70 5.38 -25.97
CA VAL A 269 13.38 4.27 -26.65
C VAL A 269 13.97 4.81 -27.95
N THR A 270 15.26 4.59 -28.17
CA THR A 270 15.97 4.99 -29.39
C THR A 270 16.71 3.80 -29.96
N GLU A 271 16.68 3.61 -31.27
CA GLU A 271 17.52 2.61 -31.95
C GLU A 271 18.75 3.23 -32.65
N SER A 272 19.81 2.44 -32.84
CA SER A 272 20.89 2.85 -33.75
C SER A 272 20.48 2.67 -35.22
N LEU A 273 20.82 3.64 -36.06
CA LEU A 273 20.67 3.59 -37.52
C LEU A 273 21.96 3.21 -38.25
N SER A 274 23.06 3.00 -37.51
CA SER A 274 24.32 2.48 -38.06
C SER A 274 24.78 1.28 -37.23
N VAL A 275 24.94 0.14 -37.89
CA VAL A 275 25.33 -1.14 -37.28
C VAL A 275 26.27 -1.85 -38.26
N ASP A 276 27.44 -2.29 -37.78
CA ASP A 276 28.46 -2.99 -38.58
C ASP A 276 28.84 -2.30 -39.91
N ASN A 277 28.93 -0.96 -39.87
CA ASN A 277 29.16 -0.05 -41.02
C ASN A 277 28.05 -0.03 -42.08
N VAL A 278 26.90 -0.67 -41.84
CA VAL A 278 25.70 -0.54 -42.68
C VAL A 278 24.80 0.55 -42.08
N THR A 279 24.39 1.50 -42.92
CA THR A 279 23.42 2.54 -42.55
C THR A 279 22.01 2.09 -42.93
N TYR A 280 21.04 2.40 -42.07
CA TYR A 280 19.66 1.98 -42.19
C TYR A 280 18.71 3.17 -42.10
N GLN A 281 17.60 3.08 -42.83
CA GLN A 281 16.47 4.00 -42.73
C GLN A 281 15.32 3.31 -42.01
N VAL A 282 14.64 4.01 -41.10
CA VAL A 282 13.39 3.51 -40.49
C VAL A 282 12.27 3.68 -41.51
N ILE A 283 11.52 2.60 -41.74
CA ILE A 283 10.38 2.57 -42.67
C ILE A 283 9.05 2.26 -41.99
N GLY A 284 9.08 1.82 -40.72
CA GLY A 284 7.88 1.55 -39.95
C GLY A 284 8.15 1.54 -38.44
N LEU A 285 7.20 2.07 -37.68
CA LEU A 285 7.15 2.02 -36.23
C LEU A 285 5.78 1.47 -35.82
N THR A 286 5.77 0.44 -34.98
CA THR A 286 4.53 -0.11 -34.41
C THR A 286 4.64 -0.14 -32.89
N VAL A 287 3.63 0.37 -32.19
CA VAL A 287 3.57 0.36 -30.72
C VAL A 287 2.27 -0.27 -30.26
N ASN A 288 2.34 -1.32 -29.43
CA ASN A 288 1.18 -2.10 -28.95
C ASN A 288 0.24 -2.55 -30.09
N GLY A 289 0.79 -2.81 -31.28
CA GLY A 289 0.06 -3.19 -32.49
C GLY A 289 -0.47 -2.02 -33.33
N ALA A 290 -0.42 -0.78 -32.84
CA ALA A 290 -0.79 0.41 -33.61
C ALA A 290 0.39 0.90 -34.47
N ILE A 291 0.15 1.16 -35.75
CA ILE A 291 1.15 1.71 -36.67
C ILE A 291 1.25 3.23 -36.44
N LEU A 292 2.48 3.71 -36.27
CA LEU A 292 2.83 5.11 -36.08
C LEU A 292 3.71 5.61 -37.26
N PRO A 293 3.89 6.93 -37.42
CA PRO A 293 4.91 7.46 -38.34
C PRO A 293 6.28 6.84 -38.07
N ALA A 294 7.03 6.51 -39.12
CA ALA A 294 8.34 5.90 -39.00
C ALA A 294 9.33 6.88 -38.35
N ASP A 295 9.88 6.49 -37.20
CA ASP A 295 10.87 7.25 -36.43
C ASP A 295 11.80 6.26 -35.71
N SER A 296 13.07 6.64 -35.51
CA SER A 296 14.05 5.88 -34.72
C SER A 296 13.93 6.11 -33.22
N VAL A 297 13.08 7.07 -32.81
CA VAL A 297 12.81 7.44 -31.42
C VAL A 297 11.32 7.26 -31.12
N TYR A 298 11.01 6.69 -29.96
CA TYR A 298 9.65 6.64 -29.41
C TYR A 298 9.64 6.99 -27.92
N SER A 299 8.85 8.00 -27.54
CA SER A 299 8.66 8.42 -26.16
C SER A 299 7.24 8.11 -25.67
N PHE A 300 7.13 7.60 -24.44
CA PHE A 300 5.84 7.30 -23.80
C PHE A 300 5.90 7.56 -22.29
N THR A 301 4.74 7.86 -21.70
CA THR A 301 4.54 7.85 -20.25
C THR A 301 3.79 6.58 -19.88
N TRP A 302 4.27 5.86 -18.86
CA TRP A 302 3.58 4.73 -18.27
C TRP A 302 3.10 5.07 -16.86
N THR A 303 1.83 4.78 -16.57
CA THR A 303 1.22 4.93 -15.26
C THR A 303 0.73 3.59 -14.72
N ALA A 304 0.82 3.39 -13.41
CA ALA A 304 0.35 2.19 -12.73
C ALA A 304 -1.02 1.67 -13.24
N GLY A 305 -1.06 0.39 -13.61
CA GLY A 305 -2.27 -0.27 -14.13
C GLY A 305 -2.43 -0.24 -15.65
N GLN A 306 -1.56 0.45 -16.38
CA GLN A 306 -1.47 0.28 -17.84
C GLN A 306 -0.79 -1.06 -18.20
N PRO A 307 -1.07 -1.64 -19.38
CA PRO A 307 -0.41 -2.85 -19.83
C PRO A 307 1.08 -2.63 -20.11
N ASP A 308 1.81 -3.75 -20.32
CA ASP A 308 3.16 -3.75 -20.88
C ASP A 308 3.24 -3.00 -22.22
N VAL A 309 4.44 -2.53 -22.55
CA VAL A 309 4.70 -1.75 -23.77
C VAL A 309 5.54 -2.57 -24.74
N SER A 310 5.06 -2.69 -25.97
CA SER A 310 5.73 -3.36 -27.08
C SER A 310 6.01 -2.37 -28.19
N VAL A 311 7.29 -2.19 -28.55
CA VAL A 311 7.75 -1.32 -29.63
C VAL A 311 8.40 -2.18 -30.71
N VAL A 312 8.04 -1.99 -31.96
CA VAL A 312 8.65 -2.67 -33.12
C VAL A 312 9.18 -1.61 -34.07
N PHE A 313 10.49 -1.61 -34.28
CA PHE A 313 11.13 -0.76 -35.28
C PHE A 313 11.45 -1.58 -36.54
N GLN A 314 10.96 -1.15 -37.70
CA GLN A 314 11.21 -1.77 -39.00
C GLN A 314 12.16 -0.89 -39.83
N ASN A 315 13.35 -1.43 -40.17
CA ASN A 315 14.32 -0.74 -41.02
C ASN A 315 14.51 -1.41 -42.37
N GLN A 316 14.97 -0.62 -43.33
CA GLN A 316 15.56 -1.08 -44.57
C GLN A 316 17.03 -0.62 -44.61
N VAL A 317 17.90 -1.38 -45.28
CA VAL A 317 19.25 -0.91 -45.61
C VAL A 317 19.13 0.34 -46.48
N GLN A 318 19.79 1.43 -46.09
CA GLN A 318 19.81 2.65 -46.89
C GLN A 318 20.71 2.42 -48.12
N PRO A 319 20.24 2.68 -49.35
CA PRO A 319 21.08 2.59 -50.54
C PRO A 319 22.28 3.55 -50.43
N PRO A 320 23.46 3.19 -50.96
CA PRO A 320 24.58 4.13 -51.02
C PRO A 320 24.18 5.36 -51.82
N THR A 321 24.43 6.54 -51.26
CA THR A 321 24.16 7.82 -51.95
C THR A 321 24.92 7.84 -53.27
N PRO A 322 24.27 8.12 -54.42
CA PRO A 322 24.97 8.26 -55.69
C PRO A 322 26.08 9.32 -55.57
N PRO A 323 27.25 9.12 -56.17
CA PRO A 323 28.26 10.16 -56.22
C PRO A 323 27.68 11.40 -56.92
N VAL A 324 27.88 12.57 -56.31
CA VAL A 324 27.52 13.85 -56.93
C VAL A 324 28.43 14.04 -58.15
N GLY A 325 27.82 14.04 -59.34
CA GLY A 325 28.50 14.27 -60.63
C GLY A 325 28.67 15.74 -60.96
#